data_AF-A0A5C5QFL2-F1
#
_entry.id   AF-A0A5C5QFL2-F1
#
_cell.length_a   1.000
_cell.length_b   1.000
_cell.length_c   1.000
_cell.angle_alpha   90.00
_cell.angle_beta   90.00
_cell.angle_gamma   90.00
#
_symmetry.space_group_name_H-M   'P 1'
#
loop_
_entity.id
_entity.type
_entity.pdbx_description
1 polymer ?
#
loop_
_entity_poly.entity_id
_entity_poly.type
_entity_poly.pdbx_seq_one_letter_code
_entity_poly.pdbx_strand_id
1 'polypeptide(L)' 'MFLTAEEVADLTGYKKPGAQIKWLTAERYGFAVGGDGHPKVLRQVVIGRLGGIQSRKGPELRLG' A
#
# COMPACT_ATOMS: atom_id res chain seq x y z
N MET A 1 -2.57 6.99 -4.41
CA MET A 1 -1.12 7.26 -4.31
C MET A 1 -0.42 6.07 -3.67
N PHE A 2 0.77 5.71 -4.16
CA PHE A 2 1.62 4.66 -3.59
C PHE A 2 2.37 5.17 -2.34
N LEU A 3 2.83 4.25 -1.49
CA LEU A 3 3.83 4.53 -0.47
C LEU A 3 5.18 4.86 -1.12
N THR A 4 5.97 5.71 -0.47
CA THR A 4 7.38 5.94 -0.84
C THR A 4 8.24 4.73 -0.46
N ALA A 5 9.46 4.66 -0.96
CA ALA A 5 10.40 3.58 -0.59
C ALA A 5 10.70 3.55 0.92
N GLU A 6 10.76 4.72 1.55
CA GLU A 6 10.97 4.86 3.00
C GLU A 6 9.75 4.36 3.77
N GLU A 7 8.54 4.74 3.37
CA GLU A 7 7.31 4.26 4.02
C GLU A 7 7.11 2.74 3.86
N VAL A 8 7.55 2.15 2.74
CA VAL A 8 7.57 0.70 2.56
C VAL A 8 8.60 0.05 3.49
N ALA A 9 9.76 0.67 3.68
CA ALA A 9 10.77 0.17 4.62
C ALA A 9 10.25 0.22 6.06
N ASP A 10 9.57 1.30 6.44
CA ASP A 10 8.96 1.44 7.77
C ASP A 10 7.81 0.44 7.98
N LEU A 11 6.93 0.27 6.97
CA LEU A 11 5.82 -0.70 7.03
C LEU A 11 6.32 -2.13 7.25
N THR A 12 7.40 -2.51 6.57
CA THR A 12 7.91 -3.89 6.57
C THR A 12 8.98 -4.15 7.61
N GLY A 13 9.63 -3.11 8.14
CA GLY A 13 10.83 -3.21 8.97
C GLY A 13 12.11 -3.61 8.21
N TYR A 14 12.08 -3.65 6.87
CA TYR A 14 13.21 -4.09 6.04
C TYR A 14 13.60 -3.08 4.96
N LYS A 15 14.91 -2.97 4.69
CA LYS A 15 15.44 -2.16 3.58
C LYS A 15 15.65 -2.94 2.28
N LYS A 16 15.88 -4.25 2.35
CA LYS A 16 16.16 -5.10 1.19
C LYS A 16 14.86 -5.46 0.45
N PRO A 17 14.74 -5.23 -0.88
CA PRO A 17 13.50 -5.48 -1.62
C PRO A 17 12.96 -6.91 -1.49
N GLY A 18 13.83 -7.92 -1.56
CA GLY A 18 13.41 -9.32 -1.39
C GLY A 18 12.82 -9.62 0.00
N ALA A 19 13.35 -8.98 1.05
CA ALA A 19 12.81 -9.13 2.41
C ALA A 19 11.46 -8.42 2.55
N GLN A 20 11.32 -7.22 1.96
CA GLN A 20 10.06 -6.49 1.89
C GLN A 20 8.98 -7.33 1.17
N ILE A 21 9.28 -7.90 0.01
CA ILE A 21 8.36 -8.74 -0.77
C ILE A 21 7.94 -9.98 0.03
N LYS A 22 8.90 -10.67 0.67
CA LYS A 22 8.61 -11.84 1.50
C LYS A 22 7.66 -11.49 2.64
N TRP A 23 7.91 -10.38 3.33
CA TRP A 23 7.06 -9.91 4.42
C TRP A 23 5.67 -9.51 3.94
N LEU A 24 5.57 -8.72 2.86
CA LEU A 24 4.29 -8.30 2.28
C LEU A 24 3.43 -9.49 1.83
N THR A 25 4.09 -10.55 1.33
CA THR A 25 3.43 -11.81 0.95
C THR A 25 2.92 -12.57 2.17
N ALA A 26 3.76 -12.73 3.20
CA ALA A 26 3.39 -13.42 4.45
C ALA A 26 2.23 -12.70 5.15
N GLU A 27 2.29 -11.38 5.19
CA GLU A 27 1.24 -10.52 5.73
C GLU A 27 0.12 -10.28 4.72
N ARG A 28 0.09 -10.92 3.55
CA ARG A 28 -1.01 -10.82 2.57
C ARG A 28 -1.42 -9.39 2.21
N TYR A 29 -0.47 -8.46 2.14
CA TYR A 29 -0.71 -7.13 1.60
C TYR A 29 -0.82 -7.20 0.07
N GLY A 30 -1.70 -6.39 -0.52
CA GLY A 30 -1.71 -6.19 -1.97
C GLY A 30 -0.56 -5.28 -2.41
N PHE A 31 0.28 -5.76 -3.32
CA PHE A 31 1.38 -5.00 -3.90
C PHE A 31 1.66 -5.42 -5.34
N ALA A 32 2.36 -4.57 -6.09
CA ALA A 32 2.99 -4.92 -7.35
C ALA A 32 4.50 -4.82 -7.21
N VAL A 33 5.27 -5.50 -8.07
CA VAL A 33 6.73 -5.34 -8.13
C VAL A 33 7.06 -4.39 -9.30
N GLY A 34 7.78 -3.31 -9.02
CA GLY A 34 8.23 -2.38 -10.04
C GLY A 34 9.35 -2.97 -10.90
N GLY A 35 9.64 -2.35 -12.05
CA GLY A 35 10.79 -2.71 -12.89
C GLY A 35 12.14 -2.51 -12.21
N ASP A 36 12.17 -1.75 -11.12
CA ASP A 36 13.31 -1.57 -10.21
C ASP A 36 13.47 -2.73 -9.20
N GLY A 37 12.54 -3.69 -9.19
CA GLY A 37 12.53 -4.80 -8.24
C GLY A 37 12.00 -4.43 -6.85
N HIS A 38 11.53 -3.20 -6.63
CA HIS A 38 10.96 -2.76 -5.36
C HIS A 38 9.44 -2.94 -5.33
N PRO A 39 8.85 -3.34 -4.19
CA PRO A 39 7.40 -3.43 -4.06
C PRO A 39 6.75 -2.04 -4.07
N LYS A 40 5.65 -1.92 -4.81
CA LYS A 40 4.78 -0.75 -4.89
C LYS A 40 3.48 -1.08 -4.16
N VAL A 41 3.27 -0.42 -3.02
CA VAL A 41 2.10 -0.62 -2.16
C VAL A 41 1.22 0.62 -2.23
N LEU A 42 -0.08 0.46 -2.45
CA LEU A 42 -1.00 1.58 -2.36
C LEU A 42 -1.24 1.95 -0.90
N ARG A 43 -1.22 3.25 -0.56
CA ARG A 43 -1.54 3.73 0.80
C ARG A 43 -2.91 3.23 1.27
N GLN A 44 -3.86 3.13 0.34
CA GLN A 44 -5.22 2.63 0.60
C GLN A 44 -5.25 1.18 1.07
N VAL A 45 -4.35 0.33 0.58
CA VAL A 45 -4.25 -1.08 1.02
C VAL A 45 -3.86 -1.13 2.49
N VAL A 46 -2.92 -0.29 2.91
CA VAL A 46 -2.49 -0.21 4.32
C VAL A 46 -3.61 0.32 5.20
N ILE A 47 -4.26 1.41 4.80
CA ILE A 47 -5.35 2.00 5.58
C ILE A 47 -6.50 0.98 5.74
N GLY A 48 -6.92 0.33 4.65
CA GLY A 48 -7.97 -0.67 4.70
C GLY A 48 -7.62 -1.86 5.59
N ARG A 49 -6.35 -2.25 5.64
CA ARG A 49 -5.88 -3.34 6.51
C ARG A 49 -5.82 -2.96 7.98
N LEU A 50 -5.48 -1.72 8.30
CA LEU A 50 -5.39 -1.23 9.69
C LEU A 50 -6.72 -0.72 10.24
N GLY A 51 -7.84 -1.01 9.56
CA GLY A 51 -9.18 -0.65 10.02
C GLY A 51 -9.54 0.82 9.83
N GLY A 52 -8.77 1.58 9.05
CA GLY A 52 -9.09 2.96 8.75
C GLY A 52 -10.28 3.05 7.80
N ILE A 53 -11.30 3.81 8.20
CA ILE A 53 -12.47 4.08 7.37
C ILE A 53 -12.05 5.10 6.29
N GLN A 54 -12.02 4.66 5.04
CA GLN A 54 -11.94 5.57 3.91
C GLN A 54 -13.34 6.10 3.64
N SER A 55 -13.55 7.40 3.84
CA SER A 55 -14.74 8.07 3.33
C SER A 55 -14.70 7.95 1.81
N ARG A 56 -15.51 7.03 1.26
CA ARG A 56 -15.81 7.02 -0.17
C ARG A 56 -16.52 8.32 -0.45
N LYS A 57 -15.81 9.32 -0.98
CA LYS A 57 -16.46 10.41 -1.73
C LYS A 57 -17.10 9.77 -2.97
N GLY A 58 -18.34 9.29 -2.81
CA GLY A 58 -19.19 8.91 -3.91
C GLY A 58 -19.47 10.13 -4.80
N PRO A 59 -19.90 9.93 -6.06
CA PRO A 59 -20.26 11.03 -6.91
C PRO A 59 -21.37 11.85 -6.25
N GLU A 60 -21.11 13.14 -5.99
CA GLU A 60 -22.14 14.09 -5.61
C GLU A 60 -23.07 14.25 -6.82
N LEU A 61 -24.24 13.61 -6.76
CA LEU A 61 -25.34 13.87 -7.69
C LEU A 61 -25.76 15.32 -7.50
N ARG A 62 -25.28 16.22 -8.36
CA ARG A 62 -25.81 17.57 -8.50
C ARG A 62 -27.12 17.47 -9.29
N LEU A 63 -28.23 17.45 -8.55
CA LEU A 63 -29.53 17.71 -9.14
C LEU A 63 -29.66 19.23 -9.29
N GLY A 64 -29.63 19.69 -10.54
CA GLY A 64 -29.95 21.07 -10.92
C GLY A 64 -31.45 21.28 -11.07
#